data_AF-A0A7Y2EG70-F1
#
_entry.id   AF-A0A7Y2EG70-F1
#
_cell.length_a   1.000
_cell.length_b   1.000
_cell.length_c   1.000
_cell.angle_alpha   90.00
_cell.angle_beta   90.00
_cell.angle_gamma   90.00
#
_symmetry.space_group_name_H-M   'P 1'
#
loop_
_entity.id
_entity.type
_entity.pdbx_description
1 polymer ?
#
loop_
_entity_poly.entity_id
_entity_poly.type
_entity_poly.pdbx_seq_one_letter_code
_entity_poly.pdbx_strand_id
1 'polypeptide(L)'
;MNSLRFEDLARTKRVGNPVVSPDGALVVFTVKSVNMKENRNEVHLHAFKEGEGVTQLTRQGTVNSNPQFSPSGDRLAFTSNRSGESQIWILPLDGGEAFQATKTPLGARQPVWMPDGKSLLAATTVYKELWDLKEVAKRAESEKDDKPTHHLVDELLFRHWDEWNDETLEHLFLFDIATGESKNLTPGPYPVPPRALAGDPDYAVSPDGTEIAFV
;
A
#
# COMPACT_ATOMS: atom_id res chain seq x y z
N MET A 1 -2.16 -24.46 -36.69
CA MET A 1 -2.69 -23.91 -35.42
C MET A 1 -1.48 -23.37 -34.67
N ASN A 2 -1.38 -22.06 -34.43
CA ASN A 2 -0.25 -21.53 -33.67
C ASN A 2 -0.42 -21.92 -32.19
N SER A 3 0.58 -22.58 -31.63
CA SER A 3 0.60 -22.91 -30.20
C SER A 3 0.91 -21.67 -29.37
N LEU A 4 0.25 -21.54 -28.21
CA LEU A 4 0.56 -20.54 -27.21
C LEU A 4 1.99 -20.78 -26.69
N ARG A 5 2.83 -19.75 -26.72
CA ARG A 5 4.19 -19.79 -26.20
C ARG A 5 4.27 -19.09 -24.83
N PHE A 6 5.38 -19.31 -24.14
CA PHE A 6 5.67 -18.60 -22.90
C PHE A 6 5.66 -17.08 -23.09
N GLU A 7 6.18 -16.57 -24.21
CA GLU A 7 6.20 -15.13 -24.51
C GLU A 7 4.80 -14.57 -24.72
N ASP A 8 3.86 -15.39 -25.19
CA ASP A 8 2.46 -14.98 -25.33
C ASP A 8 1.82 -14.85 -23.95
N LEU A 9 2.10 -15.80 -23.04
CA LEU A 9 1.66 -15.73 -21.65
C LEU A 9 2.27 -14.52 -20.92
N ALA A 10 3.57 -14.26 -21.09
CA ALA A 10 4.25 -13.14 -20.46
C ALA A 10 3.75 -11.77 -20.93
N ARG A 11 3.19 -11.67 -22.16
CA ARG A 11 2.56 -10.45 -22.67
C ARG A 11 1.17 -10.20 -22.10
N THR A 12 0.53 -11.20 -21.49
CA THR A 12 -0.80 -11.01 -20.91
C THR A 12 -0.73 -10.01 -19.75
N LYS A 13 -1.67 -9.07 -19.73
CA LYS A 13 -1.83 -8.12 -18.65
C LYS A 13 -2.97 -8.57 -17.75
N ARG A 14 -2.73 -8.61 -16.43
CA ARG A 14 -3.77 -8.93 -15.46
C ARG A 14 -4.36 -7.64 -14.90
N VAL A 15 -5.67 -7.49 -15.04
CA VAL A 15 -6.43 -6.38 -14.48
C VAL A 15 -7.00 -6.79 -13.12
N GLY A 16 -7.04 -5.88 -12.15
CA GLY A 16 -7.59 -6.15 -10.82
C GLY A 16 -7.83 -4.89 -9.98
N ASN A 17 -8.45 -5.06 -8.82
CA ASN A 17 -8.73 -4.01 -7.83
C ASN A 17 -9.38 -2.75 -8.44
N PRO A 18 -10.51 -2.88 -9.15
CA PRO A 18 -11.22 -1.71 -9.67
C PRO A 18 -11.88 -0.94 -8.52
N VAL A 19 -11.75 0.39 -8.54
CA VAL A 19 -12.45 1.34 -7.67
C VAL A 19 -13.13 2.40 -8.51
N VAL A 20 -14.33 2.79 -8.12
CA VAL A 20 -15.15 3.79 -8.84
C VAL A 20 -15.05 5.12 -8.08
N SER A 21 -14.95 6.23 -8.81
CA SER A 21 -14.97 7.56 -8.21
C SER A 21 -16.32 7.84 -7.53
N PRO A 22 -16.37 8.74 -6.52
CA PRO A 22 -17.62 9.06 -5.82
C PRO A 22 -18.77 9.52 -6.73
N ASP A 23 -18.45 10.18 -7.84
CA ASP A 23 -19.41 10.64 -8.84
C ASP A 23 -19.77 9.57 -9.91
N GLY A 24 -19.13 8.40 -9.88
CA GLY A 24 -19.34 7.32 -10.83
C GLY A 24 -18.65 7.48 -12.19
N ALA A 25 -17.96 8.60 -12.43
CA ALA A 25 -17.44 8.95 -13.76
C ALA A 25 -16.12 8.27 -14.13
N LEU A 26 -15.31 7.88 -13.14
CA LEU A 26 -14.00 7.27 -13.31
C LEU A 26 -13.94 5.90 -12.66
N VAL A 27 -13.31 4.94 -13.34
CA VAL A 27 -12.92 3.66 -12.75
C VAL A 27 -11.40 3.56 -12.76
N VAL A 28 -10.78 3.49 -11.59
CA VAL A 28 -9.33 3.24 -11.46
C VAL A 28 -9.09 1.78 -11.13
N PHE A 29 -8.12 1.17 -11.79
CA PHE A 29 -7.79 -0.23 -11.60
C PHE A 29 -6.29 -0.48 -11.76
N THR A 30 -5.83 -1.60 -11.21
CA THR A 30 -4.45 -2.05 -11.35
C THR A 30 -4.28 -2.86 -12.64
N VAL A 31 -3.13 -2.70 -13.29
CA VAL A 31 -2.70 -3.52 -14.42
C VAL A 31 -1.32 -4.08 -14.09
N LYS A 32 -1.25 -5.40 -13.90
CA LYS A 32 -0.01 -6.15 -13.70
C LYS A 32 0.53 -6.65 -15.04
N SER A 33 1.79 -6.39 -15.31
CA SER A 33 2.53 -6.86 -16.49
C SER A 33 3.88 -7.47 -16.10
N VAL A 34 4.40 -8.35 -16.95
CA VAL A 34 5.75 -8.92 -16.77
C VAL A 34 6.77 -8.07 -17.51
N ASN A 35 7.78 -7.58 -16.79
CA ASN A 35 8.99 -7.01 -17.37
C ASN A 35 10.05 -8.11 -17.52
N MET A 36 10.12 -8.69 -18.72
CA MET A 36 11.01 -9.81 -19.04
C MET A 36 12.50 -9.44 -18.95
N LYS A 37 12.86 -8.21 -19.35
CA LYS A 37 14.26 -7.76 -19.33
C LYS A 37 14.80 -7.69 -17.91
N GLU A 38 13.95 -7.23 -17.00
CA GLU A 38 14.28 -6.99 -15.60
C GLU A 38 13.86 -8.15 -14.68
N ASN A 39 13.32 -9.23 -15.27
CA ASN A 39 12.81 -10.42 -14.59
C ASN A 39 11.91 -10.11 -13.39
N ARG A 40 10.95 -9.20 -13.55
CA ARG A 40 10.03 -8.78 -12.48
C ARG A 40 8.63 -8.53 -12.98
N ASN A 41 7.67 -8.46 -12.05
CA ASN A 41 6.35 -7.92 -12.33
C ASN A 41 6.33 -6.42 -12.07
N GLU A 42 5.50 -5.71 -12.83
CA GLU A 42 5.20 -4.30 -12.62
C GLU A 42 3.68 -4.13 -12.50
N VAL A 43 3.24 -3.29 -11.58
CA VAL A 43 1.83 -2.96 -11.35
C VAL A 43 1.66 -1.44 -11.45
N HIS A 44 0.77 -1.02 -12.33
CA HIS A 44 0.45 0.39 -12.55
C HIS A 44 -1.05 0.65 -12.52
N LEU A 45 -1.42 1.83 -12.03
CA LEU A 45 -2.80 2.30 -12.01
C LEU A 45 -3.19 2.84 -13.39
N HIS A 46 -4.37 2.46 -13.84
CA HIS A 46 -5.02 2.94 -15.04
C HIS A 46 -6.40 3.46 -14.68
N ALA A 47 -6.88 4.46 -15.40
CA ALA A 47 -8.23 4.99 -15.30
C ALA A 47 -9.00 4.65 -16.58
N PHE A 48 -10.27 4.30 -16.44
CA PHE A 48 -11.25 4.26 -17.51
C PHE A 48 -12.28 5.35 -17.29
N LYS A 49 -12.62 6.05 -18.37
CA LYS A 49 -13.73 7.00 -18.43
C LYS A 49 -14.53 6.76 -19.69
N GLU A 50 -15.85 6.72 -19.57
CA GLU A 50 -16.72 6.56 -20.73
C GLU A 50 -16.50 7.69 -21.75
N GLY A 51 -16.41 7.35 -23.04
CA GLY A 51 -16.11 8.30 -24.11
C GLY A 51 -14.63 8.68 -24.29
N GLU A 52 -13.79 8.54 -23.25
CA GLU A 52 -12.34 8.84 -23.32
C GLU A 52 -11.46 7.58 -23.36
N GLY A 53 -11.96 6.45 -22.88
CA GLY A 53 -11.24 5.17 -22.88
C GLY A 53 -10.30 5.00 -21.68
N VAL A 54 -9.21 4.26 -21.87
CA VAL A 54 -8.27 3.87 -20.81
C VAL A 54 -6.99 4.71 -20.87
N THR A 55 -6.58 5.29 -19.75
CA THR A 55 -5.33 6.05 -19.59
C THR A 55 -4.50 5.52 -18.43
N GLN A 56 -3.18 5.40 -18.60
CA GLN A 56 -2.26 5.03 -17.53
C GLN A 56 -1.94 6.24 -16.63
N LEU A 57 -2.22 6.12 -15.33
CA LEU A 57 -2.01 7.17 -14.33
C LEU A 57 -0.59 7.16 -13.76
N THR A 58 -0.05 5.99 -13.44
CA THR A 58 1.27 5.87 -12.79
C THR A 58 2.33 5.31 -13.72
N ARG A 59 3.53 5.92 -13.72
CA ARG A 59 4.72 5.44 -14.47
C ARG A 59 5.98 5.27 -13.61
N GLN A 60 5.93 5.72 -12.35
CA GLN A 60 7.03 5.58 -11.40
C GLN A 60 6.76 4.42 -10.43
N GLY A 61 7.83 3.85 -9.88
CA GLY A 61 7.76 2.65 -9.05
C GLY A 61 7.41 1.41 -9.87
N THR A 62 7.62 0.24 -9.27
CA THR A 62 7.26 -1.06 -9.89
C THR A 62 5.99 -1.65 -9.30
N VAL A 63 5.59 -1.20 -8.11
CA VAL A 63 4.35 -1.61 -7.46
C VAL A 63 3.54 -0.35 -7.19
N ASN A 64 2.36 -0.25 -7.81
CA ASN A 64 1.35 0.76 -7.51
C ASN A 64 0.02 0.03 -7.30
N SER A 65 -0.49 0.00 -6.07
CA SER A 65 -1.63 -0.83 -5.66
C SER A 65 -2.56 -0.12 -4.69
N ASN A 66 -3.69 -0.77 -4.36
CA ASN A 66 -4.69 -0.29 -3.40
C ASN A 66 -5.15 1.16 -3.67
N PRO A 67 -5.61 1.47 -4.91
CA PRO A 67 -6.13 2.80 -5.22
C PRO A 67 -7.40 3.09 -4.40
N GLN A 68 -7.50 4.29 -3.83
CA GLN A 68 -8.67 4.76 -3.10
C GLN A 68 -8.92 6.24 -3.39
N PHE A 69 -10.12 6.57 -3.86
CA PHE A 69 -10.52 7.96 -4.06
C PHE A 69 -10.72 8.66 -2.71
N SER A 70 -10.34 9.94 -2.64
CA SER A 70 -10.76 10.81 -1.54
C SER A 70 -12.29 10.92 -1.50
N PRO A 71 -12.90 11.25 -0.35
CA PRO A 71 -14.35 11.43 -0.27
C PRO A 71 -14.90 12.47 -1.25
N SER A 72 -14.10 13.51 -1.53
CA SER A 72 -14.38 14.55 -2.53
C SER A 72 -14.17 14.11 -3.98
N GLY A 73 -13.49 12.98 -4.22
CA GLY A 73 -13.18 12.48 -5.57
C GLY A 73 -12.10 13.25 -6.32
N ASP A 74 -11.46 14.24 -5.69
CA ASP A 74 -10.43 15.10 -6.29
C ASP A 74 -9.01 14.53 -6.22
N ARG A 75 -8.81 13.48 -5.41
CA ARG A 75 -7.51 12.87 -5.14
C ARG A 75 -7.62 11.36 -5.11
N LEU A 76 -6.52 10.69 -5.44
CA LEU A 76 -6.39 9.24 -5.38
C LEU A 76 -5.19 8.87 -4.49
N ALA A 77 -5.45 8.23 -3.36
CA ALA A 77 -4.42 7.61 -2.55
C ALA A 77 -4.10 6.21 -3.09
N PHE A 78 -2.83 5.79 -3.00
CA PHE A 78 -2.40 4.46 -3.41
C PHE A 78 -1.07 4.08 -2.74
N THR A 79 -0.79 2.79 -2.64
CA THR A 79 0.50 2.28 -2.17
C THR A 79 1.50 2.23 -3.32
N SER A 80 2.72 2.73 -3.11
CA SER A 80 3.79 2.64 -4.10
C SER A 80 5.20 2.54 -3.51
N ASN A 81 6.04 1.72 -4.13
CA ASN A 81 7.43 1.49 -3.74
C ASN A 81 8.45 2.43 -4.43
N ARG A 82 7.99 3.51 -5.08
CA ARG A 82 8.88 4.37 -5.88
C ARG A 82 9.98 5.09 -5.07
N SER A 83 9.86 5.11 -3.74
CA SER A 83 10.85 5.64 -2.79
C SER A 83 11.74 4.57 -2.15
N GLY A 84 11.73 3.33 -2.65
CA GLY A 84 12.41 2.18 -2.04
C GLY A 84 11.40 1.30 -1.31
N GLU A 85 11.02 1.71 -0.10
CA GLU A 85 9.94 1.05 0.66
C GLU A 85 8.55 1.45 0.16
N SER A 86 7.58 0.56 0.36
CA SER A 86 6.17 0.85 0.06
C SER A 86 5.67 1.99 0.94
N GLN A 87 5.12 3.03 0.33
CA GLN A 87 4.56 4.18 1.04
C GLN A 87 3.21 4.55 0.43
N ILE A 88 2.43 5.37 1.14
CA ILE A 88 1.22 5.97 0.59
C ILE A 88 1.59 7.20 -0.23
N TRP A 89 1.06 7.25 -1.43
CA TRP A 89 1.18 8.35 -2.37
C TRP A 89 -0.21 8.89 -2.71
N ILE A 90 -0.30 10.19 -2.96
CA ILE A 90 -1.55 10.86 -3.33
C ILE A 90 -1.35 11.52 -4.69
N LEU A 91 -2.23 11.18 -5.64
CA LEU A 91 -2.31 11.77 -6.97
C LEU A 91 -3.50 12.75 -7.02
N PRO A 92 -3.27 14.05 -7.26
CA PRO A 92 -4.33 14.99 -7.62
C PRO A 92 -4.93 14.61 -8.98
N LEU A 93 -6.26 14.64 -9.11
CA LEU A 93 -6.97 14.24 -10.33
C LEU A 93 -7.32 15.42 -11.26
N ASP A 94 -7.16 16.65 -10.79
CA ASP A 94 -7.21 17.87 -11.60
C ASP A 94 -5.91 18.13 -12.38
N GLY A 95 -4.85 17.37 -12.08
CA GLY A 95 -3.57 17.39 -12.76
C GLY A 95 -2.39 17.55 -11.81
N GLY A 96 -1.19 17.28 -12.32
CA GLY A 96 0.05 17.33 -11.53
C GLY A 96 0.62 15.96 -11.20
N GLU A 97 1.71 15.94 -10.43
CA GLU A 97 2.40 14.72 -10.03
C GLU A 97 1.92 14.22 -8.67
N ALA A 98 1.98 12.90 -8.48
CA ALA A 98 1.69 12.32 -7.17
C ALA A 98 2.77 12.70 -6.16
N PHE A 99 2.35 13.05 -4.93
CA PHE A 99 3.25 13.35 -3.83
C PHE A 99 3.21 12.24 -2.77
N GLN A 100 4.30 12.12 -2.02
CA GLN A 100 4.45 11.12 -0.96
C GLN A 100 3.73 11.60 0.31
N ALA A 101 2.73 10.85 0.77
CA ALA A 101 1.94 11.19 1.96
C ALA A 101 2.53 10.59 3.24
N THR A 102 3.23 9.44 3.15
CA THR A 102 3.85 8.79 4.31
C THR A 102 5.35 8.62 4.14
N LYS A 103 6.09 8.70 5.24
CA LYS A 103 7.54 8.48 5.33
C LYS A 103 7.86 7.60 6.54
N THR A 104 7.24 6.42 6.57
CA THR A 104 7.45 5.47 7.68
C THR A 104 8.73 4.66 7.47
N PRO A 105 9.44 4.24 8.54
CA PRO A 105 10.74 3.58 8.39
C PRO A 105 10.67 2.22 7.69
N LEU A 106 9.61 1.44 7.94
CA LEU A 106 9.43 0.08 7.44
C LEU A 106 8.25 -0.05 6.46
N GLY A 107 7.79 1.07 5.91
CA GLY A 107 6.72 1.09 4.91
C GLY A 107 5.31 1.29 5.47
N ALA A 108 4.39 1.69 4.58
CA ALA A 108 2.98 1.90 4.85
C ALA A 108 2.15 1.48 3.63
N ARG A 109 0.97 0.88 3.87
CA ARG A 109 0.16 0.25 2.82
C ARG A 109 -1.35 0.30 3.08
N GLN A 110 -2.11 0.01 2.03
CA GLN A 110 -3.58 -0.14 2.03
C GLN A 110 -4.33 1.10 2.57
N PRO A 111 -4.15 2.30 1.98
CA PRO A 111 -4.69 3.52 2.56
C PRO A 111 -6.23 3.49 2.63
N VAL A 112 -6.80 4.05 3.70
CA VAL A 112 -8.25 4.30 3.83
C VAL A 112 -8.46 5.76 4.24
N TRP A 113 -9.17 6.53 3.43
CA TRP A 113 -9.43 7.94 3.73
C TRP A 113 -10.34 8.09 4.94
N MET A 114 -10.04 9.10 5.76
CA MET A 114 -11.03 9.62 6.71
C MET A 114 -12.12 10.38 5.96
N PRO A 115 -13.38 10.42 6.45
CA PRO A 115 -14.48 11.14 5.79
C PRO A 115 -14.22 12.64 5.56
N ASP A 116 -13.34 13.25 6.35
CA ASP A 116 -12.94 14.65 6.21
C ASP A 116 -12.03 14.93 5.01
N GLY A 117 -11.47 13.88 4.40
CA GLY A 117 -10.51 13.98 3.30
C GLY A 117 -9.18 14.65 3.67
N LYS A 118 -8.88 14.90 4.95
CA LYS A 118 -7.64 15.54 5.40
C LYS A 118 -6.63 14.54 5.94
N SER A 119 -7.13 13.41 6.41
CA SER A 119 -6.32 12.34 6.96
C SER A 119 -6.64 10.99 6.31
N LEU A 120 -5.76 10.02 6.51
CA LEU A 120 -5.98 8.63 6.12
C LEU A 120 -5.44 7.67 7.17
N LEU A 121 -6.04 6.50 7.25
CA LEU A 121 -5.46 5.33 7.90
C LEU A 121 -4.54 4.60 6.94
N ALA A 122 -3.44 4.06 7.45
CA ALA A 122 -2.63 3.07 6.73
C ALA A 122 -2.07 2.03 7.71
N ALA A 123 -1.92 0.79 7.23
CA ALA A 123 -1.19 -0.25 7.93
C ALA A 123 0.31 0.04 7.78
N THR A 124 1.00 0.12 8.91
CA THR A 124 2.43 0.45 8.98
C THR A 124 3.16 -0.61 9.78
N THR A 125 4.23 -1.13 9.19
CA THR A 125 5.12 -2.10 9.83
C THR A 125 5.88 -1.43 10.98
N VAL A 126 5.87 -2.07 12.14
CA VAL A 126 6.68 -1.72 13.31
C VAL A 126 7.29 -2.99 13.92
N TYR A 127 8.20 -2.86 14.88
CA TYR A 127 8.69 -4.02 15.63
C TYR A 127 7.71 -4.40 16.74
N LYS A 128 7.66 -5.68 17.11
CA LYS A 128 6.74 -6.26 18.10
C LYS A 128 6.75 -5.53 19.44
N GLU A 129 7.89 -4.98 19.82
CA GLU A 129 8.14 -4.29 21.09
C GLU A 129 8.40 -2.78 20.93
N LEU A 130 8.37 -2.25 19.71
CA LEU A 130 8.73 -0.85 19.42
C LEU A 130 7.74 -0.22 18.44
N TRP A 131 6.86 0.65 18.96
CA TRP A 131 5.70 1.16 18.20
C TRP A 131 5.73 2.66 17.93
N ASP A 132 6.74 3.37 18.44
CA ASP A 132 7.01 4.78 18.10
C ASP A 132 7.88 4.83 16.84
N LEU A 133 7.42 5.53 15.80
CA LEU A 133 8.11 5.53 14.50
C LEU A 133 9.51 6.14 14.55
N LYS A 134 9.82 7.02 15.51
CA LYS A 134 11.17 7.57 15.66
C LYS A 134 12.12 6.52 16.22
N GLU A 135 11.66 5.73 17.18
CA GLU A 135 12.46 4.64 17.72
C GLU A 135 12.58 3.48 16.72
N VAL A 136 11.51 3.15 15.99
CA VAL A 136 11.55 2.19 14.87
C VAL A 136 12.59 2.64 13.84
N ALA A 137 12.64 3.93 13.49
CA ALA A 137 13.63 4.47 12.56
C ALA A 137 15.06 4.27 13.08
N LYS A 138 15.30 4.50 14.37
CA LYS A 138 16.64 4.31 14.98
C LYS A 138 17.07 2.85 14.91
N ARG A 139 16.19 1.91 15.25
CA ARG A 139 16.49 0.47 15.17
C ARG A 139 16.77 0.04 13.73
N ALA A 140 15.87 0.39 12.81
CA ALA A 140 16.01 0.06 11.40
C ALA A 140 17.32 0.57 10.79
N GLU A 141 17.75 1.79 11.14
CA GLU A 141 19.04 2.31 10.68
C GLU A 141 20.22 1.58 11.32
N SER A 142 20.14 1.22 12.61
CA SER A 142 21.21 0.48 13.29
C SER A 142 21.40 -0.95 12.76
N GLU A 143 20.34 -1.56 12.22
CA GLU A 143 20.32 -2.94 11.73
C GLU A 143 20.44 -3.02 10.20
N LYS A 144 20.50 -1.89 9.48
CA LYS A 144 20.42 -1.82 8.02
C LYS A 144 21.45 -2.68 7.29
N ASP A 145 22.66 -2.77 7.84
CA ASP A 145 23.76 -3.57 7.30
C ASP A 145 23.99 -4.88 8.08
N ASP A 146 23.24 -5.11 9.16
CA ASP A 146 23.36 -6.29 10.01
C ASP A 146 22.39 -7.38 9.54
N LYS A 147 22.92 -8.31 8.74
CA LYS A 147 22.11 -9.42 8.24
C LYS A 147 21.99 -10.48 9.33
N PRO A 148 20.76 -10.87 9.73
CA PRO A 148 20.60 -11.96 10.69
C PRO A 148 21.25 -13.22 10.15
N THR A 149 22.13 -13.82 10.94
CA THR A 149 22.76 -15.11 10.62
C THR A 149 21.92 -16.30 11.10
N HIS A 150 21.00 -16.03 12.03
CA HIS A 150 20.10 -16.99 12.65
C HIS A 150 18.76 -16.31 12.95
N HIS A 151 17.66 -17.05 12.87
CA HIS A 151 16.35 -16.61 13.34
C HIS A 151 15.97 -17.41 14.58
N LEU A 152 15.63 -16.73 15.67
CA LEU A 152 14.98 -17.37 16.82
C LEU A 152 13.48 -17.50 16.50
N VAL A 153 12.94 -18.70 16.66
CA VAL A 153 11.53 -18.98 16.39
C VAL A 153 10.90 -19.58 17.64
N ASP A 154 10.06 -18.80 18.31
CA ASP A 154 9.29 -19.18 19.50
C ASP A 154 7.77 -19.02 19.30
N GLU A 155 7.33 -18.54 18.14
CA GLU A 155 5.92 -18.36 17.76
C GLU A 155 5.57 -18.99 16.40
N LEU A 156 4.29 -19.31 16.21
CA LEU A 156 3.76 -19.77 14.92
C LEU A 156 3.71 -18.62 13.89
N LEU A 157 3.59 -18.95 12.60
CA LEU A 157 3.61 -17.97 11.50
C LEU A 157 4.90 -17.11 11.49
N PHE A 158 6.03 -17.72 11.84
CA PHE A 158 7.36 -17.11 11.82
C PHE A 158 7.92 -16.86 10.41
N ARG A 159 7.24 -17.33 9.37
CA ARG A 159 7.60 -17.15 7.96
C ARG A 159 6.36 -17.20 7.10
N HIS A 160 6.26 -16.31 6.11
CA HIS A 160 5.23 -16.32 5.09
C HIS A 160 5.88 -16.50 3.72
N TRP A 161 5.73 -17.71 3.15
CA TRP A 161 6.39 -18.14 1.91
C TRP A 161 7.91 -17.98 1.93
N ASP A 162 8.45 -16.95 1.29
CA ASP A 162 9.87 -16.63 1.19
C ASP A 162 10.29 -15.45 2.08
N GLU A 163 9.37 -14.88 2.86
CA GLU A 163 9.61 -13.75 3.76
C GLU A 163 9.58 -14.20 5.23
N TRP A 164 10.61 -13.83 5.99
CA TRP A 164 10.67 -14.09 7.42
C TRP A 164 9.83 -13.08 8.20
N ASN A 165 9.26 -13.53 9.31
CA ASN A 165 8.58 -12.64 10.25
C ASN A 165 9.63 -12.11 11.23
N ASP A 166 10.42 -11.12 10.78
CA ASP A 166 11.59 -10.55 11.47
C ASP A 166 11.21 -9.68 12.68
N GLU A 167 10.46 -10.25 13.62
CA GLU A 167 9.97 -9.56 14.82
C GLU A 167 9.14 -8.30 14.51
N THR A 168 8.56 -8.23 13.31
CA THR A 168 7.69 -7.13 12.90
C THR A 168 6.22 -7.53 12.98
N LEU A 169 5.38 -6.51 13.12
CA LEU A 169 3.93 -6.60 13.00
C LEU A 169 3.39 -5.33 12.35
N GLU A 170 2.11 -5.34 12.01
CA GLU A 170 1.42 -4.18 11.46
C GLU A 170 0.63 -3.48 12.56
N HIS A 171 0.60 -2.16 12.52
CA HIS A 171 -0.32 -1.34 13.29
C HIS A 171 -1.05 -0.36 12.37
N LEU A 172 -2.25 0.07 12.79
CA LEU A 172 -2.98 1.14 12.13
C LEU A 172 -2.48 2.48 12.62
N PHE A 173 -2.02 3.29 11.68
CA PHE A 173 -1.64 4.66 11.92
C PHE A 173 -2.60 5.60 11.20
N LEU A 174 -3.00 6.66 11.90
CA LEU A 174 -3.65 7.83 11.32
C LEU A 174 -2.57 8.81 10.85
N PHE A 175 -2.62 9.24 9.59
CA PHE A 175 -1.72 10.22 9.00
C PHE A 175 -2.48 11.48 8.60
N ASP A 176 -2.01 12.63 9.06
CA ASP A 176 -2.45 13.93 8.56
C ASP A 176 -1.66 14.27 7.29
N ILE A 177 -2.38 14.54 6.20
CA ILE A 177 -1.76 14.72 4.88
C ILE A 177 -1.07 16.08 4.75
N ALA A 178 -1.57 17.10 5.44
CA ALA A 178 -1.06 18.45 5.34
C ALA A 178 0.22 18.63 6.16
N THR A 179 0.27 18.05 7.36
CA THR A 179 1.41 18.17 8.28
C THR A 179 2.42 17.04 8.11
N GLY A 180 1.99 15.89 7.59
CA GLY A 180 2.78 14.65 7.58
C GLY A 180 2.93 14.01 8.97
N GLU A 181 2.20 14.50 9.97
CA GLU A 181 2.18 13.91 11.30
C GLU A 181 1.41 12.58 11.29
N SER A 182 1.76 11.70 12.23
CA SER A 182 1.13 10.39 12.36
C SER A 182 0.89 10.02 13.81
N LYS A 183 -0.14 9.20 14.03
CA LYS A 183 -0.50 8.67 15.33
C LYS A 183 -0.78 7.17 15.21
N ASN A 184 -0.09 6.37 16.01
CA ASN A 184 -0.43 4.95 16.17
C ASN A 184 -1.77 4.83 16.91
N LEU A 185 -2.76 4.19 16.29
CA LEU A 185 -4.08 3.97 16.88
C LEU A 185 -4.22 2.60 17.56
N THR A 186 -3.31 1.68 17.29
CA THR A 186 -3.37 0.30 17.77
C THR A 186 -2.06 -0.11 18.44
N PRO A 187 -1.51 0.65 19.41
CA PRO A 187 -0.29 0.25 20.09
C PRO A 187 -0.53 -1.03 20.89
N GLY A 188 0.31 -2.04 20.70
CA GLY A 188 0.21 -3.30 21.41
C GLY A 188 1.15 -4.35 20.84
N PRO A 189 1.30 -5.50 21.50
CA PRO A 189 2.12 -6.60 21.00
C PRO A 189 1.39 -7.42 19.92
N TYR A 190 0.28 -6.93 19.37
CA TYR A 190 -0.60 -7.67 18.48
C TYR A 190 -0.72 -6.97 17.13
N PRO A 191 -0.68 -7.72 16.02
CA PRO A 191 -0.85 -7.13 14.70
C PRO A 191 -2.28 -6.62 14.53
N VAL A 192 -2.41 -5.36 14.10
CA VAL A 192 -3.69 -4.76 13.69
C VAL A 192 -3.51 -3.99 12.37
N PRO A 193 -4.13 -4.44 11.26
CA PRO A 193 -4.86 -5.70 11.16
C PRO A 193 -3.91 -6.91 11.32
N PRO A 194 -4.43 -8.10 11.69
CA PRO A 194 -3.73 -9.37 11.53
C PRO A 194 -3.16 -9.50 10.11
N ARG A 195 -2.07 -10.25 9.95
CA ARG A 195 -1.41 -10.40 8.66
C ARG A 195 -2.36 -11.03 7.63
N ALA A 196 -2.90 -10.20 6.73
CA ALA A 196 -3.75 -10.64 5.63
C ALA A 196 -2.95 -11.56 4.68
N LEU A 197 -3.45 -12.77 4.43
CA LEU A 197 -2.82 -13.72 3.49
C LEU A 197 -3.17 -13.41 2.01
N ALA A 198 -4.13 -12.51 1.77
CA ALA A 198 -4.45 -11.84 0.51
C ALA A 198 -5.64 -10.87 0.72
N GLY A 199 -5.71 -9.74 -0.01
CA GLY A 199 -6.93 -8.93 -0.13
C GLY A 199 -6.84 -7.43 0.14
N ASP A 200 -8.02 -6.79 0.15
CA ASP A 200 -8.30 -5.40 0.49
C ASP A 200 -7.93 -5.07 1.96
N PRO A 201 -7.95 -3.79 2.40
CA PRO A 201 -7.72 -3.48 3.81
C PRO A 201 -8.74 -4.22 4.72
N ASP A 202 -8.24 -4.94 5.72
CA ASP A 202 -9.05 -5.58 6.77
C ASP A 202 -9.52 -4.57 7.83
N TYR A 203 -9.70 -3.31 7.43
CA TYR A 203 -10.15 -2.22 8.28
C TYR A 203 -10.91 -1.15 7.51
N ALA A 204 -11.83 -0.48 8.19
CA ALA A 204 -12.69 0.56 7.65
C ALA A 204 -12.98 1.64 8.69
N VAL A 205 -13.34 2.83 8.21
CA VAL A 205 -13.71 3.99 9.04
C VAL A 205 -15.22 4.18 8.97
N SER A 206 -15.86 4.50 10.10
CA SER A 206 -17.28 4.84 10.14
C SER A 206 -17.58 6.07 9.27
N PRO A 207 -18.81 6.23 8.73
CA PRO A 207 -19.16 7.40 7.93
C PRO A 207 -18.98 8.74 8.62
N ASP A 208 -19.07 8.78 9.96
CA ASP A 208 -18.84 9.97 10.78
C ASP A 208 -17.37 10.17 11.19
N GLY A 209 -16.49 9.21 10.87
CA GLY A 209 -15.06 9.27 11.16
C GLY A 209 -14.67 9.02 12.61
N THR A 210 -15.62 8.60 13.46
CA THR A 210 -15.38 8.46 14.91
C THR A 210 -14.98 7.06 15.34
N GLU A 211 -15.26 6.04 14.52
CA GLU A 211 -14.99 4.63 14.81
C GLU A 211 -14.18 3.98 13.69
N ILE A 212 -13.40 2.97 14.07
CA ILE A 212 -12.63 2.14 13.16
C ILE A 212 -13.00 0.70 13.45
N ALA A 213 -13.41 -0.03 12.41
CA ALA A 213 -13.57 -1.47 12.46
C ALA A 213 -12.33 -2.12 11.84
N PHE A 214 -11.83 -3.18 12.45
CA PHE A 214 -10.78 -4.03 11.91
C PHE A 214 -11.04 -5.48 12.33
N VAL A 215 -10.59 -6.44 11.53
CA VAL A 215 -10.79 -7.88 11.75
C VAL A 215 -9.45 -8.57 11.88
#